data_AF-A0A936XSV6-F1
#
_entry.id   AF-A0A936XSV6-F1
#
_cell.length_a   1.000
_cell.length_b   1.000
_cell.length_c   1.000
_cell.angle_alpha   90.00
_cell.angle_beta   90.00
_cell.angle_gamma   90.00
#
_symmetry.space_group_name_H-M   'P 1'
#
loop_
_entity.id
_entity.type
_entity.pdbx_description
1 polymer ?
#
loop_
_entity_poly.entity_id
_entity_poly.type
_entity_poly.pdbx_seq_one_letter_code
_entity_poly.pdbx_strand_id
1 'polypeptide(L)'
;MEKTFAKVEEMAEHVKEYVNNHIASAKLNVAEKTSGVLANIIAMAVALMVFVFFIVFTSVALAFVFAKLTGEYYWGFLIVAGIYLLIGLLVWTMREKLLKLPIMNAILQQLFKEEEDADEKI
;
A
#
# COMPACT_ATOMS: atom_id res chain seq x y z
N MET A 1 29.93 49.62 3.93
CA MET A 1 28.72 48.89 3.49
C MET A 1 28.97 47.91 2.36
N GLU A 2 30.02 48.07 1.54
CA GLU A 2 30.30 47.19 0.38
C GLU A 2 30.71 45.75 0.77
N LYS A 3 31.53 45.58 1.82
CA LYS A 3 32.03 44.26 2.26
C LYS A 3 30.94 43.33 2.82
N THR A 4 29.84 43.89 3.35
CA THR A 4 28.71 43.12 3.87
C THR A 4 27.84 42.55 2.76
N PHE A 5 27.70 43.25 1.62
CA PHE A 5 26.99 42.73 0.45
C PHE A 5 27.79 41.61 -0.22
N ALA A 6 29.10 41.80 -0.41
CA ALA A 6 29.96 40.76 -0.99
C ALA A 6 29.95 39.45 -0.18
N LYS A 7 29.94 39.54 1.15
CA LYS A 7 29.87 38.35 2.02
C LYS A 7 28.51 37.66 2.01
N VAL A 8 27.42 38.42 1.83
CA VAL A 8 26.07 37.87 1.69
C VAL A 8 25.91 37.17 0.34
N GLU A 9 26.55 37.68 -0.71
CA GLU A 9 26.55 37.09 -2.05
C GLU A 9 27.34 35.78 -2.09
N GLU A 10 28.53 35.74 -1.47
CA GLU A 10 29.35 34.52 -1.32
C GLU A 10 28.62 33.42 -0.50
N MET A 11 27.93 33.80 0.58
CA MET A 11 27.10 32.88 1.37
C MET A 11 25.89 32.37 0.58
N ALA A 12 25.24 33.23 -0.22
CA ALA A 12 24.13 32.85 -1.08
C ALA A 12 24.59 31.87 -2.18
N GLU A 13 25.79 32.04 -2.69
CA GLU A 13 26.39 31.17 -3.69
C GLU A 13 26.68 29.77 -3.12
N HIS A 14 27.27 29.70 -1.92
CA HIS A 14 27.48 28.43 -1.21
C HIS A 14 26.18 27.70 -0.82
N VAL A 15 25.16 28.44 -0.39
CA VAL A 15 23.83 27.85 -0.10
C VAL A 15 23.19 27.31 -1.37
N LYS A 16 23.33 28.03 -2.50
CA LYS A 16 22.81 27.60 -3.80
C LYS A 16 23.49 26.31 -4.30
N GLU A 17 24.80 26.19 -4.10
CA GLU A 17 25.56 24.98 -4.44
C GLU A 17 25.20 23.80 -3.54
N TYR A 18 25.05 24.03 -2.23
CA TYR A 18 24.63 23.01 -1.26
C TYR A 18 23.22 22.47 -1.55
N VAL A 19 22.30 23.37 -1.88
CA VAL A 19 20.91 23.06 -2.26
C VAL A 19 20.88 22.30 -3.59
N ASN A 20 21.69 22.66 -4.58
CA ASN A 20 21.75 21.94 -5.86
C ASN A 20 22.23 20.49 -5.71
N ASN A 21 23.27 20.23 -4.91
CA ASN A 21 23.77 18.87 -4.68
C ASN A 21 22.75 18.00 -3.92
N HIS A 22 22.05 18.56 -2.93
CA HIS A 22 21.00 17.84 -2.21
C HIS A 22 19.73 17.62 -3.06
N ILE A 23 19.40 18.55 -3.97
CA ILE A 23 18.28 18.39 -4.91
C ILE A 23 18.53 17.25 -5.88
N ALA A 24 19.76 17.06 -6.37
CA ALA A 24 20.09 15.97 -7.29
C ALA A 24 19.87 14.60 -6.64
N SER A 25 20.40 14.42 -5.43
CA SER A 25 20.20 13.19 -4.64
C SER A 25 18.74 13.00 -4.24
N ALA A 26 18.03 14.06 -3.83
CA ALA A 26 16.60 13.99 -3.51
C ALA A 26 15.75 13.61 -4.73
N LYS A 27 16.05 14.15 -5.92
CA LYS A 27 15.31 13.87 -7.15
C LYS A 27 15.48 12.42 -7.60
N LEU A 28 16.68 11.85 -7.47
CA LEU A 28 16.95 10.44 -7.77
C LEU A 28 16.28 9.52 -6.74
N ASN A 29 16.40 9.79 -5.45
CA ASN A 29 15.78 8.99 -4.39
C ASN A 29 14.24 9.03 -4.47
N VAL A 30 13.68 10.21 -4.79
CA VAL A 30 12.24 10.36 -5.03
C VAL A 30 11.83 9.57 -6.25
N ALA A 31 12.54 9.69 -7.38
CA ALA A 31 12.23 8.93 -8.59
C ALA A 31 12.28 7.41 -8.37
N GLU A 32 13.28 6.91 -7.64
CA GLU A 32 13.45 5.49 -7.32
C GLU A 32 12.35 4.99 -6.37
N LYS A 33 12.06 5.71 -5.27
CA LYS A 33 10.93 5.39 -4.37
C LYS A 33 9.60 5.45 -5.10
N THR A 34 9.34 6.49 -5.89
CA THR A 34 8.09 6.60 -6.65
C THR A 34 7.96 5.45 -7.64
N SER A 35 9.04 5.08 -8.32
CA SER A 35 9.01 3.99 -9.30
C SER A 35 8.78 2.64 -8.63
N GLY A 36 9.42 2.37 -7.49
CA GLY A 36 9.18 1.15 -6.70
C GLY A 36 7.76 1.06 -6.15
N VAL A 37 7.20 2.18 -5.65
CA VAL A 37 5.81 2.22 -5.16
C VAL A 37 4.82 2.03 -6.31
N LEU A 38 5.00 2.72 -7.45
CA LEU A 38 4.14 2.53 -8.62
C LEU A 38 4.21 1.09 -9.14
N ALA A 39 5.41 0.52 -9.25
CA ALA A 39 5.58 -0.86 -9.69
C ALA A 39 4.86 -1.84 -8.76
N ASN A 40 4.97 -1.65 -7.44
CA ASN A 40 4.26 -2.46 -6.46
C ASN A 40 2.74 -2.29 -6.54
N ILE A 41 2.23 -1.08 -6.73
CA ILE A 41 0.79 -0.83 -6.89
C ILE A 41 0.27 -1.55 -8.14
N ILE A 42 0.98 -1.43 -9.27
CA ILE A 42 0.59 -2.09 -10.53
C ILE A 42 0.64 -3.61 -10.37
N ALA A 43 1.71 -4.15 -9.80
CA ALA A 43 1.84 -5.58 -9.54
C ALA A 43 0.72 -6.09 -8.62
N MET A 44 0.41 -5.35 -7.55
CA MET A 44 -0.69 -5.66 -6.63
C MET A 44 -2.05 -5.58 -7.33
N ALA A 45 -2.29 -4.57 -8.17
CA ALA A 45 -3.52 -4.43 -8.92
C ALA A 45 -3.73 -5.60 -9.90
N VAL A 46 -2.68 -6.00 -10.63
CA VAL A 46 -2.72 -7.16 -11.53
C VAL A 46 -2.97 -8.44 -10.74
N ALA A 47 -2.28 -8.65 -9.62
CA ALA A 47 -2.48 -9.82 -8.77
C ALA A 47 -3.92 -9.87 -8.21
N LEU A 48 -4.44 -8.74 -7.73
CA LEU A 48 -5.83 -8.63 -7.26
C LEU A 48 -6.83 -8.92 -8.38
N MET A 49 -6.60 -8.41 -9.59
CA MET A 49 -7.46 -8.69 -10.74
C MET A 49 -7.51 -10.19 -11.07
N VAL A 50 -6.36 -10.85 -11.15
CA VAL A 50 -6.28 -12.30 -11.38
C VAL A 50 -6.97 -13.08 -10.25
N PHE A 51 -6.77 -12.65 -9.01
CA PHE A 51 -7.38 -13.28 -7.84
C PHE A 51 -8.91 -13.16 -7.85
N VAL A 52 -9.45 -12.00 -8.23
CA VAL A 52 -10.89 -11.81 -8.41
C VAL A 52 -11.44 -12.75 -9.48
N PHE A 53 -10.76 -12.89 -10.63
CA PHE A 53 -11.19 -13.85 -11.65
C PHE A 53 -11.18 -15.29 -11.15
N PHE A 54 -10.14 -15.69 -10.40
CA PHE A 54 -10.08 -17.01 -9.80
C PHE A 54 -11.27 -17.29 -8.87
N ILE A 55 -11.64 -16.32 -8.01
CA ILE A 55 -12.81 -16.43 -7.14
C ILE A 55 -14.09 -16.56 -7.95
N VAL A 56 -14.28 -15.73 -8.99
CA VAL A 56 -15.48 -15.77 -9.84
C VAL A 56 -15.61 -17.13 -10.53
N PHE A 57 -14.55 -17.64 -11.15
CA PHE A 57 -14.59 -18.96 -11.80
C PHE A 57 -14.85 -20.09 -10.80
N THR A 58 -14.22 -20.04 -9.62
CA THR A 58 -14.48 -21.02 -8.55
C THR A 58 -15.93 -20.95 -8.09
N SER A 59 -16.49 -19.75 -7.94
CA SER A 59 -17.89 -19.51 -7.59
C SER A 59 -18.84 -20.16 -8.60
N VAL A 60 -18.57 -19.96 -9.89
CA VAL A 60 -19.37 -20.52 -10.98
C VAL A 60 -19.27 -22.04 -10.99
N ALA A 61 -18.07 -22.60 -10.81
CA ALA A 61 -17.86 -24.04 -10.72
C ALA A 61 -18.63 -24.66 -9.54
N LEU A 62 -18.54 -24.06 -8.35
CA LEU A 62 -19.28 -24.50 -7.17
C LEU A 62 -20.79 -24.40 -7.39
N ALA A 63 -21.28 -23.31 -7.99
CA ALA A 63 -22.69 -23.15 -8.29
C ALA A 63 -23.20 -24.25 -9.21
N PHE A 64 -22.43 -24.64 -10.25
CA PHE A 64 -22.79 -25.76 -11.12
C PHE A 64 -22.77 -27.12 -10.42
N VAL A 65 -21.80 -27.36 -9.54
CA VAL A 65 -21.73 -28.60 -8.75
C VAL A 65 -22.98 -28.72 -7.87
N PHE A 66 -23.33 -27.67 -7.13
CA PHE A 66 -24.52 -27.66 -6.30
C PHE A 66 -25.81 -27.73 -7.12
N ALA A 67 -25.89 -27.01 -8.25
CA ALA A 67 -27.03 -27.07 -9.16
C ALA A 67 -27.27 -28.49 -9.70
N LYS A 68 -26.21 -29.24 -10.02
CA LYS A 68 -26.33 -30.64 -10.47
C LYS A 68 -26.85 -31.57 -9.37
N LEU A 69 -26.50 -31.31 -8.11
CA LEU A 69 -26.98 -32.07 -6.96
C LEU A 69 -28.45 -31.78 -6.64
N THR A 70 -28.88 -30.52 -6.76
CA THR A 70 -30.25 -30.08 -6.45
C THR A 70 -31.22 -30.17 -7.64
N GLY A 71 -30.72 -30.43 -8.84
CA GLY A 71 -31.50 -30.51 -10.08
C GLY A 71 -31.87 -29.14 -10.69
N GLU A 72 -31.80 -28.07 -9.90
CA GLU A 72 -32.19 -26.71 -10.27
C GLU A 72 -31.04 -25.71 -10.05
N TYR A 73 -30.83 -24.80 -11.01
CA TYR A 73 -29.73 -23.82 -10.97
C TYR A 73 -29.82 -22.81 -9.84
N TYR A 74 -31.04 -22.40 -9.46
CA TYR A 74 -31.28 -21.40 -8.42
C TYR A 74 -30.67 -21.81 -7.07
N TRP A 75 -30.80 -23.08 -6.69
CA TRP A 75 -30.26 -23.61 -5.44
C TRP A 75 -28.73 -23.57 -5.40
N GLY A 76 -28.06 -23.78 -6.53
CA GLY A 76 -26.61 -23.70 -6.63
C GLY A 76 -26.09 -22.30 -6.31
N PHE A 77 -26.71 -21.27 -6.89
CA PHE A 77 -26.34 -19.87 -6.60
C PHE A 77 -26.69 -19.45 -5.18
N LEU A 78 -27.82 -19.93 -4.62
CA LEU A 78 -28.25 -19.59 -3.27
C LEU A 78 -27.29 -20.14 -2.21
N ILE A 79 -26.85 -21.40 -2.36
CA ILE A 79 -25.86 -22.01 -1.47
C ILE A 79 -24.54 -21.25 -1.52
N VAL A 80 -24.05 -20.92 -2.72
CA VAL A 80 -22.82 -20.16 -2.90
C VAL A 80 -22.92 -18.75 -2.29
N ALA A 81 -24.06 -18.07 -2.46
CA ALA A 81 -24.33 -16.80 -1.81
C ALA A 81 -24.33 -16.91 -0.27
N GLY A 82 -24.92 -17.97 0.28
CA GLY A 82 -24.88 -18.27 1.72
C GLY A 82 -23.46 -18.48 2.23
N ILE A 83 -22.62 -19.21 1.48
CA ILE A 83 -21.19 -19.40 1.82
C ILE A 83 -20.46 -18.05 1.84
N TYR A 84 -20.66 -17.19 0.84
CA TYR A 84 -20.05 -15.85 0.84
C TYR A 84 -20.53 -14.97 1.99
N LEU A 85 -21.80 -15.07 2.36
CA LEU A 85 -22.36 -14.34 3.50
C LEU A 85 -21.70 -14.80 4.82
N LEU A 86 -21.53 -16.11 5.01
CA LEU A 86 -20.83 -16.67 6.16
C LEU A 86 -19.36 -16.24 6.22
N ILE A 87 -18.64 -16.28 5.09
CA ILE A 87 -17.26 -15.78 4.99
C ILE A 87 -17.21 -14.29 5.35
N GLY A 88 -18.11 -13.48 4.80
CA GLY A 88 -18.21 -12.06 5.10
C GLY A 88 -18.44 -11.78 6.59
N LEU A 89 -19.29 -12.57 7.23
CA LEU A 89 -19.58 -12.46 8.67
C LEU A 89 -18.36 -12.84 9.51
N LEU A 90 -17.65 -13.92 9.14
CA LEU A 90 -16.42 -14.35 9.80
C LEU A 90 -15.31 -13.28 9.66
N VAL A 91 -15.14 -12.70 8.47
CA VAL A 91 -14.22 -11.59 8.24
C VAL A 91 -14.62 -10.37 9.05
N TRP A 92 -15.91 -10.05 9.17
CA TRP A 92 -16.39 -8.95 9.99
C TRP A 92 -16.05 -9.14 11.46
N THR A 93 -16.14 -10.35 12.00
CA THR A 93 -15.74 -10.63 13.39
C THR A 93 -14.21 -10.53 13.55
N MET A 94 -13.43 -10.97 12.57
CA MET A 94 -11.96 -10.93 12.62
C MET A 94 -11.36 -9.58 12.20
N ARG A 95 -12.17 -8.61 11.73
CA ARG A 95 -11.72 -7.32 11.18
C ARG A 95 -10.79 -6.56 12.12
N GLU A 96 -11.07 -6.60 13.43
CA GLU A 96 -10.24 -5.91 14.42
C GLU A 96 -8.86 -6.55 14.57
N LYS A 97 -8.75 -7.87 14.47
CA LYS A 97 -7.47 -8.55 14.59
C LYS A 97 -6.66 -8.56 13.30
N LEU A 98 -7.32 -8.69 12.15
CA LEU A 98 -6.64 -8.81 10.86
C LEU A 98 -6.26 -7.48 10.23
N LEU A 99 -7.02 -6.40 10.47
CA LEU A 99 -6.75 -5.10 9.86
C LEU A 99 -6.15 -4.12 10.86
N LYS A 100 -6.75 -3.99 12.06
CA LYS A 100 -6.34 -2.95 13.01
C LYS A 100 -4.93 -3.17 13.55
N LEU A 101 -4.58 -4.41 13.90
CA LEU A 101 -3.27 -4.77 14.46
C LEU A 101 -2.09 -4.55 13.50
N PRO A 102 -2.09 -5.04 12.24
CA PRO A 102 -0.97 -4.79 11.33
C PRO A 102 -0.86 -3.33 10.91
N ILE A 103 -2.00 -2.62 10.72
CA ILE A 103 -1.98 -1.19 10.41
C ILE A 103 -1.39 -0.40 11.58
N MET A 104 -1.84 -0.69 12.81
CA MET A 104 -1.31 -0.03 14.00
C MET A 104 0.18 -0.32 14.19
N ASN A 105 0.63 -1.57 14.03
CA ASN A 105 2.05 -1.90 14.08
C ASN A 105 2.87 -1.21 12.98
N ALA A 106 2.34 -1.09 11.76
CA ALA A 106 3.02 -0.39 10.67
C ALA A 106 3.14 1.11 10.94
N ILE A 107 2.09 1.74 11.48
CA ILE A 107 2.12 3.16 11.88
C ILE A 107 3.11 3.36 13.04
N LEU A 108 3.05 2.51 14.06
CA LEU A 108 3.97 2.58 15.19
C LEU A 108 5.43 2.40 14.73
N GLN A 109 5.72 1.44 13.85
CA GLN A 109 7.06 1.29 13.29
C GLN A 109 7.54 2.51 12.48
N GLN A 110 6.65 3.18 11.74
CA GLN A 110 7.05 4.41 11.04
C GLN A 110 7.34 5.55 12.01
N LEU A 111 6.51 5.73 13.03
CA LEU A 111 6.69 6.80 14.04
C LEU A 111 7.93 6.58 14.90
N PHE A 112 8.15 5.38 15.43
CA PHE A 112 9.32 5.09 16.28
C PHE A 112 10.64 5.12 15.51
N LYS A 113 10.62 4.77 14.21
CA LYS A 113 11.80 4.87 13.36
C LYS A 113 12.19 6.33 13.08
N GLU A 114 11.22 7.24 13.06
CA GLU A 114 11.45 8.67 12.88
C GLU A 114 12.02 9.34 14.14
N GLU A 115 11.74 8.80 15.34
CA GLU A 115 12.36 9.27 16.59
C GLU A 115 13.80 8.79 16.78
N GLU A 116 14.13 7.55 16.36
CA GLU A 116 15.51 7.03 16.41
C GLU A 116 16.47 7.86 15.52
N ASP A 117 16.03 8.25 14.32
CA ASP A 117 16.80 9.09 13.39
C ASP A 117 16.98 10.55 13.90
N ALA A 118 16.15 10.98 14.86
CA ALA A 118 16.20 12.32 15.46
C ALA A 118 17.11 12.39 16.69
N ASP A 119 17.16 11.33 17.49
CA ASP A 119 17.98 11.27 18.72
C ASP A 119 19.46 10.91 18.43
N GLU A 120 19.76 10.22 17.32
CA GLU A 120 21.15 9.96 16.89
C GLU A 120 21.89 11.21 16.35
N LYS A 121 21.16 12.33 16.16
CA LYS A 121 21.73 13.61 15.69
C LYS A 121 21.97 14.65 16.78
N ILE A 122 21.79 14.31 18.06
CA ILE A 122 22.01 15.20 19.21
C ILE A 122 23.33 14.88 19.91
#